data_AF-A0A3Q3X1D4-F1
#
_entry.id   AF-A0A3Q3X1D4-F1
#
_cell.length_a   1.000
_cell.length_b   1.000
_cell.length_c   1.000
_cell.angle_alpha   90.00
_cell.angle_beta   90.00
_cell.angle_gamma   90.00
#
_symmetry.space_group_name_H-M   'P 1'
#
loop_
_entity.id
_entity.type
_entity.pdbx_description
1 polymer ?
#
loop_
_entity_poly.entity_id
_entity_poly.type
_entity_poly.pdbx_seq_one_letter_code
_entity_poly.pdbx_strand_id
1 'polypeptide(L)'
;MADAESAKALSGLLNGIAQREFHNKVEVTEELLNTELYPELSRDQFTALHDRMRGLLKSIATADMDHAQLEAFLTAQTRRGPVALVELELGTAGQDSQFVCLEFDEANLNQVLRKMADIQGSIDSIVQRS
;
A
#
# COMPACT_ATOMS: atom_id res chain seq x y z
N MET A 1 -3.72 13.65 8.59
CA MET A 1 -3.28 14.63 7.56
C MET A 1 -1.80 14.49 7.22
N ALA A 2 -0.90 14.22 8.20
CA ALA A 2 0.54 14.00 7.92
C ALA A 2 0.84 12.81 7.00
N ASP A 3 0.08 11.71 7.12
CA ASP A 3 0.29 10.48 6.34
C ASP A 3 0.15 10.69 4.82
N ALA A 4 -0.79 11.56 4.40
CA ALA A 4 -1.02 11.87 3.00
C ALA A 4 0.13 12.70 2.38
N GLU A 5 0.77 13.55 3.17
CA GLU A 5 1.91 14.36 2.74
C GLU A 5 3.18 13.50 2.63
N SER A 6 3.40 12.60 3.58
CA SER A 6 4.48 11.61 3.54
C SER A 6 4.36 10.66 2.34
N ALA A 7 3.14 10.20 2.02
CA ALA A 7 2.89 9.37 0.83
C ALA A 7 3.17 10.13 -0.47
N LYS A 8 2.83 11.42 -0.52
CA LYS A 8 3.07 12.28 -1.69
C LYS A 8 4.56 12.58 -1.87
N ALA A 9 5.28 12.85 -0.78
CA ALA A 9 6.73 13.03 -0.77
C ALA A 9 7.46 11.77 -1.26
N LEU A 10 7.05 10.60 -0.75
CA LEU A 10 7.58 9.30 -1.16
C LEU A 10 7.35 9.01 -2.64
N SER A 11 6.14 9.30 -3.14
CA SER A 11 5.81 9.15 -4.56
C SER A 11 6.65 10.10 -5.44
N GLY A 12 6.86 11.33 -5.00
CA GLY A 12 7.73 12.28 -5.70
C GLY A 12 9.19 11.80 -5.76
N LEU A 13 9.69 11.20 -4.67
CA LEU A 13 11.05 10.68 -4.59
C LEU A 13 11.25 9.51 -5.53
N LEU A 14 10.36 8.52 -5.48
CA LEU A 14 10.40 7.36 -6.35
C LEU A 14 10.29 7.75 -7.82
N ASN A 15 9.39 8.69 -8.14
CA ASN A 15 9.24 9.20 -9.50
C ASN A 15 10.48 9.98 -9.97
N GLY A 16 11.11 10.74 -9.08
CA GLY A 16 12.33 11.47 -9.39
C GLY A 16 13.52 10.54 -9.66
N ILE A 17 13.70 9.52 -8.83
CA ILE A 17 14.71 8.46 -9.02
C ILE A 17 14.44 7.70 -10.33
N ALA A 18 13.17 7.38 -10.59
CA ALA A 18 12.79 6.68 -11.82
C ALA A 18 13.13 7.50 -13.07
N GLN A 19 12.82 8.79 -13.05
CA GLN A 19 13.11 9.69 -14.17
C GLN A 19 14.63 9.85 -14.41
N ARG A 20 15.43 9.90 -13.34
CA ARG A 20 16.88 10.00 -13.46
C ARG A 20 17.51 8.71 -13.99
N GLU A 21 17.13 7.56 -13.45
CA GLU A 21 17.74 6.25 -13.79
C GLU A 21 17.18 5.64 -15.08
N PHE A 22 15.88 5.79 -15.36
CA PHE A 22 15.24 5.15 -16.52
C PHE A 22 14.99 6.12 -17.69
N HIS A 23 14.80 7.42 -17.43
CA HIS A 23 14.50 8.41 -18.49
C HIS A 23 15.69 9.32 -18.83
N ASN A 24 16.87 9.10 -18.26
CA ASN A 24 18.08 9.92 -18.46
C ASN A 24 17.86 11.43 -18.26
N LYS A 25 16.83 11.82 -17.50
CA LYS A 25 16.57 13.23 -17.18
C LYS A 25 17.49 13.68 -16.05
N VAL A 26 18.65 14.21 -16.44
CA VAL A 26 19.66 14.79 -15.54
C VAL A 26 19.13 15.99 -14.73
N GLU A 27 18.03 16.60 -15.18
CA GLU A 27 17.37 17.73 -14.51
C GLU A 27 16.83 17.38 -13.12
N VAL A 28 16.54 16.10 -12.85
CA VAL A 28 16.07 15.65 -11.54
C VAL A 28 17.26 15.31 -10.66
N THR A 29 17.69 16.26 -9.83
CA THR A 29 18.82 16.12 -8.90
C THR A 29 18.35 15.77 -7.49
N GLU A 30 19.22 15.11 -6.72
CA GLU A 30 18.98 14.82 -5.29
C GLU A 30 18.73 16.09 -4.47
N GLU A 31 19.38 17.19 -4.81
CA GLU A 31 19.20 18.48 -4.13
C GLU A 31 17.80 19.07 -4.37
N LEU A 32 17.29 18.96 -5.60
CA LEU A 32 15.93 19.36 -5.94
C LEU A 32 14.90 18.51 -5.17
N LEU A 33 15.07 17.18 -5.19
CA LEU A 33 14.18 16.26 -4.49
C LEU A 33 14.21 16.43 -2.97
N ASN A 34 15.37 16.70 -2.38
CA ASN A 34 15.51 16.98 -0.95
C ASN A 34 14.77 18.27 -0.57
N THR A 35 14.98 19.35 -1.33
CA THR A 35 14.38 20.67 -1.03
C THR A 35 12.86 20.66 -1.22
N GLU A 36 12.36 20.00 -2.25
CA GLU A 36 10.94 19.99 -2.60
C GLU A 36 10.12 18.96 -1.81
N LEU A 37 10.69 17.80 -1.48
CA LEU A 37 9.94 16.67 -0.90
C LEU A 37 10.23 16.46 0.58
N TYR A 38 11.45 16.79 1.03
CA TYR A 38 11.90 16.52 2.40
C TYR A 38 12.74 17.68 2.96
N PRO A 39 12.18 18.90 3.05
CA PRO A 39 12.91 20.08 3.54
C PRO A 39 13.36 19.96 5.00
N GLU A 40 12.74 19.04 5.75
CA GLU A 40 13.01 18.72 7.14
C GLU A 40 14.15 17.69 7.35
N LEU A 41 14.57 16.98 6.31
CA LEU A 41 15.63 15.97 6.39
C LEU A 41 16.99 16.57 6.00
N SER A 42 18.00 16.33 6.84
CA SER A 42 19.37 16.67 6.52
C SER A 42 19.87 15.90 5.28
N ARG A 43 20.79 16.51 4.53
CA ARG A 43 21.35 15.98 3.28
C ARG A 43 21.83 14.53 3.41
N ASP A 44 22.57 14.20 4.47
CA ASP A 44 23.02 12.83 4.74
C ASP A 44 21.88 11.82 4.94
N GLN A 45 20.84 12.21 5.67
CA GLN A 45 19.67 11.36 5.92
C GLN A 45 18.89 11.11 4.62
N PHE A 46 18.78 12.15 3.78
CA PHE A 46 18.16 12.03 2.48
C PHE A 46 18.98 11.19 1.50
N THR A 47 20.32 11.33 1.49
CA THR A 47 21.19 10.48 0.66
C THR A 47 21.02 9.00 1.02
N ALA A 48 20.97 8.66 2.30
CA ALA A 48 20.72 7.27 2.73
C ALA A 48 19.34 6.75 2.27
N LEU A 49 18.30 7.59 2.36
CA LEU A 49 16.96 7.25 1.90
C LEU A 49 16.91 7.09 0.36
N HIS A 50 17.52 8.02 -0.36
CA HIS A 50 17.59 8.02 -1.82
C HIS A 50 18.34 6.79 -2.34
N ASP A 51 19.47 6.42 -1.71
CA ASP A 51 20.23 5.22 -2.08
C ASP A 51 19.40 3.94 -1.86
N ARG A 52 18.68 3.86 -0.74
CA ARG A 52 17.80 2.72 -0.43
C ARG A 52 16.64 2.60 -1.42
N MET A 53 15.96 3.71 -1.73
CA MET A 53 14.87 3.75 -2.70
C MET A 53 15.36 3.42 -4.12
N ARG A 54 16.53 3.94 -4.50
CA ARG A 54 17.20 3.63 -5.77
C ARG A 54 17.56 2.15 -5.88
N GLY A 55 18.12 1.57 -4.82
CA GLY A 55 18.43 0.15 -4.76
C GLY A 55 17.19 -0.72 -4.96
N LEU A 56 16.07 -0.36 -4.31
CA LEU A 56 14.79 -1.03 -4.50
C LEU A 56 14.28 -0.89 -5.93
N LEU A 57 14.27 0.32 -6.50
CA LEU A 57 13.84 0.56 -7.87
C LEU A 57 14.67 -0.23 -8.89
N LYS A 58 15.99 -0.24 -8.72
CA LYS A 58 16.89 -1.05 -9.55
C LYS A 58 16.61 -2.52 -9.38
N SER A 59 16.48 -3.02 -8.15
CA SER A 59 16.19 -4.43 -7.90
C SER A 59 14.88 -4.87 -8.55
N ILE A 60 13.85 -4.01 -8.55
CA ILE A 60 12.56 -4.27 -9.20
C ILE A 60 12.73 -4.24 -10.72
N ALA A 61 13.41 -3.23 -11.28
CA ALA A 61 13.59 -3.11 -12.72
C ALA A 61 14.52 -4.19 -13.30
N THR A 62 15.55 -4.61 -12.56
CA THR A 62 16.43 -5.72 -12.96
C THR A 62 15.76 -7.08 -12.88
N ALA A 63 14.62 -7.18 -12.17
CA ALA A 63 13.86 -8.41 -12.03
C ALA A 63 12.89 -8.67 -13.21
N ASP A 64 13.07 -7.99 -14.36
CA ASP A 64 12.30 -8.20 -15.61
C ASP A 64 10.89 -7.58 -15.60
N MET A 65 10.76 -6.33 -15.13
CA MET A 65 9.48 -5.60 -15.16
C MET A 65 9.43 -4.51 -16.24
N ASP A 66 8.38 -4.57 -17.08
CA ASP A 66 7.97 -3.51 -18.01
C ASP A 66 7.63 -2.20 -17.27
N HIS A 67 7.90 -1.04 -17.91
CA HIS A 67 7.70 0.30 -17.33
C HIS A 67 6.29 0.52 -16.76
N ALA A 68 5.27 -0.04 -17.43
CA ALA A 68 3.89 0.01 -16.99
C ALA A 68 3.64 -0.79 -15.70
N GLN A 69 4.35 -1.90 -15.50
CA GLN A 69 4.28 -2.66 -14.25
C GLN A 69 5.02 -1.96 -13.11
N LEU A 70 6.13 -1.27 -13.41
CA LEU A 70 6.81 -0.45 -12.41
C LEU A 70 5.93 0.73 -11.96
N GLU A 71 5.29 1.45 -12.87
CA GLU A 71 4.33 2.52 -12.53
C GLU A 71 3.10 1.99 -11.77
N ALA A 72 2.55 0.84 -12.20
CA ALA A 72 1.46 0.19 -11.48
C ALA A 72 1.88 -0.24 -10.07
N PHE A 73 3.10 -0.76 -9.90
CA PHE A 73 3.65 -1.17 -8.62
C PHE A 73 3.88 0.03 -7.70
N LEU A 74 4.48 1.12 -8.20
CA LEU A 74 4.68 2.35 -7.45
C LEU A 74 3.33 2.97 -7.04
N THR A 75 2.36 2.98 -7.95
CA THR A 75 1.00 3.46 -7.66
C THR A 75 0.28 2.57 -6.63
N ALA A 76 0.49 1.25 -6.68
CA ALA A 76 -0.07 0.30 -5.73
C ALA A 76 0.57 0.41 -4.34
N GLN A 77 1.89 0.66 -4.27
CA GLN A 77 2.59 0.96 -3.01
C GLN A 77 2.05 2.24 -2.37
N THR A 78 1.73 3.27 -3.16
CA THR A 78 1.15 4.53 -2.67
C THR A 78 -0.33 4.41 -2.23
N ARG A 79 -1.03 3.34 -2.63
CA ARG A 79 -2.45 3.11 -2.29
C ARG A 79 -2.69 2.07 -1.20
N ARG A 80 -1.69 1.26 -0.83
CA ARG A 80 -1.85 0.26 0.21
C ARG A 80 -1.66 0.90 1.59
N GLY A 81 -2.72 1.54 2.07
CA GLY A 81 -2.94 1.63 3.51
C GLY A 81 -2.96 0.23 4.14
N PRO A 82 -2.84 0.10 5.47
CA PRO A 82 -2.88 -1.21 6.12
C PRO A 82 -4.14 -1.97 5.71
N VAL A 83 -3.94 -3.18 5.18
CA VAL A 83 -5.01 -4.09 4.78
C VAL A 83 -5.11 -5.24 5.79
N ALA A 84 -6.33 -5.63 6.11
CA ALA A 84 -6.60 -6.82 6.88
C ALA A 84 -6.77 -8.02 5.95
N LEU A 85 -5.99 -9.08 6.20
CA LEU A 85 -6.15 -10.37 5.52
C LEU A 85 -7.01 -11.28 6.40
N VAL A 86 -8.09 -11.80 5.85
CA VAL A 86 -9.04 -12.68 6.54
C VAL A 86 -9.16 -13.98 5.77
N GLU A 87 -9.02 -15.11 6.47
CA GLU A 87 -9.24 -16.44 5.92
C GLU A 87 -10.51 -17.03 6.54
N LEU A 88 -11.45 -17.43 5.69
CA LEU A 88 -12.71 -18.04 6.10
C LEU A 88 -12.73 -19.50 5.68
N GLU A 89 -12.83 -20.40 6.64
CA GLU A 89 -13.07 -21.82 6.38
C GLU A 89 -14.57 -22.07 6.22
N LEU A 90 -14.96 -22.63 5.07
CA LEU A 90 -16.32 -23.02 4.72
C LEU A 90 -16.35 -24.54 4.54
N GLY A 91 -16.87 -25.25 5.55
CA GLY A 91 -16.96 -26.70 5.54
C GLY A 91 -18.36 -27.19 5.89
N THR A 92 -18.70 -28.38 5.40
CA THR A 92 -19.84 -29.17 5.89
C THR A 92 -19.29 -30.40 6.61
N ALA A 93 -19.95 -30.82 7.70
CA ALA A 93 -19.46 -31.91 8.53
C ALA A 93 -19.28 -33.20 7.70
N GLY A 94 -18.02 -33.64 7.56
CA GLY A 94 -17.65 -34.86 6.83
C GLY A 94 -17.15 -34.67 5.39
N GLN A 95 -16.93 -33.43 4.93
CA GLN A 95 -16.32 -33.11 3.63
C GLN A 95 -15.07 -32.23 3.82
N ASP A 96 -14.21 -32.15 2.80
CA ASP A 96 -13.09 -31.20 2.77
C ASP A 96 -13.61 -29.75 2.83
N SER A 97 -13.07 -28.96 3.77
CA SER A 97 -13.38 -27.54 3.90
C SER A 97 -12.74 -26.73 2.78
N GLN A 98 -13.46 -25.74 2.26
CA GLN A 98 -12.94 -24.74 1.34
C GLN A 98 -12.48 -23.51 2.13
N PHE A 99 -11.28 -23.01 1.84
CA PHE A 99 -10.79 -21.75 2.41
C PHE A 99 -10.98 -20.60 1.44
N VAL A 100 -11.45 -19.47 1.93
CA VAL A 100 -11.63 -18.23 1.17
C VAL A 100 -10.79 -17.12 1.80
N CYS A 101 -9.78 -16.65 1.08
CA CYS A 101 -8.92 -15.54 1.50
C CYS A 101 -9.46 -14.21 0.96
N LEU A 102 -9.67 -13.25 1.86
CA LEU A 102 -10.21 -11.92 1.55
C LEU A 102 -9.25 -10.83 2.05
N GLU A 103 -9.03 -9.81 1.23
CA GLU A 103 -8.28 -8.60 1.58
C GLU A 103 -9.27 -7.46 1.80
N PHE A 104 -9.20 -6.79 2.95
CA PHE A 104 -10.04 -5.65 3.28
C PHE A 104 -9.19 -4.42 3.58
N ASP A 105 -9.52 -3.29 2.94
CA ASP A 105 -9.10 -1.97 3.43
C ASP A 105 -9.96 -1.54 4.65
N GLU A 106 -9.49 -0.50 5.36
CA GLU A 106 -10.13 0.00 6.59
C GLU A 106 -11.63 0.34 6.42
N ALA A 107 -12.02 0.94 5.30
CA ALA A 107 -13.39 1.36 5.07
C ALA A 107 -14.30 0.14 4.82
N ASN A 108 -13.83 -0.80 4.01
CA ASN A 108 -14.54 -2.04 3.76
C ASN A 108 -14.64 -2.91 5.02
N LEU A 109 -13.58 -3.00 5.83
CA LEU A 109 -13.60 -3.74 7.08
C LEU A 109 -14.60 -3.14 8.09
N ASN A 110 -14.59 -1.82 8.26
CA ASN A 110 -15.56 -1.13 9.13
C ASN A 110 -17.01 -1.36 8.67
N GLN A 111 -17.25 -1.36 7.35
CA GLN A 111 -18.58 -1.64 6.81
C GLN A 111 -19.01 -3.08 7.11
N VAL A 112 -18.13 -4.05 6.96
CA VAL A 112 -18.39 -5.45 7.30
C VAL A 112 -18.73 -5.60 8.78
N LEU A 113 -17.91 -5.05 9.68
CA LEU A 113 -18.14 -5.10 11.13
C LEU A 113 -19.51 -4.52 11.52
N ARG A 114 -19.89 -3.40 10.91
CA ARG A 114 -21.18 -2.76 11.17
C ARG A 114 -22.36 -3.62 10.70
N LYS A 115 -22.23 -4.25 9.54
CA LYS A 115 -23.23 -5.22 9.04
C LYS A 115 -23.32 -6.45 9.93
N MET A 116 -22.19 -6.97 10.42
CA MET A 116 -22.19 -8.11 11.35
C MET A 116 -22.88 -7.78 12.67
N ALA A 117 -22.67 -6.57 13.21
CA ALA A 117 -23.36 -6.11 14.41
C ALA A 117 -24.88 -6.00 14.20
N ASP A 118 -25.33 -5.51 13.05
CA ASP A 118 -26.75 -5.42 12.69
C ASP A 118 -27.40 -6.80 12.55
N ILE A 119 -26.70 -7.75 11.91
CA ILE A 119 -27.12 -9.15 11.82
C ILE A 119 -27.23 -9.77 13.21
N GLN A 120 -26.25 -9.54 14.08
CA GLN A 120 -26.27 -10.08 15.44
C GLN A 120 -27.45 -9.53 16.25
N GLY A 121 -27.74 -8.23 16.14
CA GLY A 121 -28.93 -7.62 16.77
C GLY A 121 -30.25 -8.17 16.22
N SER A 122 -30.29 -8.49 14.92
CA SER A 122 -31.45 -9.14 14.29
C SER A 122 -31.67 -10.56 14.81
N ILE A 123 -30.60 -11.35 14.98
CA ILE A 123 -30.67 -12.69 15.57
C ILE A 123 -31.15 -12.63 17.01
N ASP A 124 -30.59 -11.74 17.83
CA ASP A 124 -30.98 -11.58 19.24
C ASP A 124 -32.46 -11.20 19.38
N SER A 125 -32.96 -10.32 18.51
CA SER A 125 -34.38 -9.93 18.46
C SER A 125 -35.32 -11.10 18.12
N ILE A 126 -34.88 -12.04 17.28
CA ILE A 126 -35.66 -13.24 16.93
C ILE A 126 -35.61 -14.25 18.07
N VAL A 127 -34.44 -14.46 18.66
CA VAL A 127 -34.22 -15.40 19.77
C VAL A 127 -34.98 -14.97 21.02
N GLN A 128 -35.00 -13.68 21.37
CA GLN A 128 -35.74 -13.18 22.55
C GLN A 128 -37.27 -13.16 22.37
N ARG A 129 -37.79 -13.33 21.14
CA ARG A 129 -39.22 -13.46 20.86
C ARG A 129 -39.73 -14.91 20.84
N SER A 130 -38.84 -15.89 21.01
CA SER A 130 -39.14 -17.34 21.04
C SER A 130 -39.08 -17.87 22.46
#